data_AF-A0AAV0VYW0-F1
#
_entry.id   AF-A0AAV0VYW0-F1
#
_cell.length_a   1.000
_cell.length_b   1.000
_cell.length_c   1.000
_cell.angle_alpha   90.00
_cell.angle_beta   90.00
_cell.angle_gamma   90.00
#
_symmetry.space_group_name_H-M   'P 1'
#
loop_
_entity.id
_entity.type
_entity.pdbx_description
1 polymer ?
#
loop_
_entity_poly.entity_id
_entity_poly.type
_entity_poly.pdbx_seq_one_letter_code
_entity_poly.pdbx_strand_id
1 'polypeptide(L)' 'MTSLDIAFMTVLWNRILERFDKTSVKLQEKSLDLSVAVKLLKSLREYIGSIRNNFNDIEKVALSLSKVISKKYNTEKKEK' A
#
# COMPACT_ATOMS: atom_id res chain seq x y z
N MET A 1 -18.18 -1.13 8.32
CA MET A 1 -17.03 -0.71 7.49
C MET A 1 -17.57 -0.25 6.15
N THR A 2 -17.36 1.01 5.78
CA THR A 2 -17.88 1.57 4.52
C THR A 2 -17.02 1.12 3.33
N SER A 3 -17.51 1.25 2.09
CA SER A 3 -16.67 0.99 0.91
C SER A 3 -15.44 1.90 0.85
N LEU A 4 -15.50 3.09 1.47
CA LEU A 4 -14.37 4.01 1.57
C LEU A 4 -13.33 3.53 2.58
N ASP A 5 -13.74 3.06 3.76
CA ASP A 5 -12.81 2.51 4.77
C ASP A 5 -12.04 1.31 4.20
N ILE A 6 -12.75 0.41 3.49
CA ILE A 6 -12.15 -0.74 2.82
C ILE A 6 -11.15 -0.27 1.77
N ALA A 7 -11.56 0.64 0.89
CA ALA A 7 -10.69 1.18 -0.16
C ALA A 7 -9.43 1.81 0.43
N PHE A 8 -9.58 2.63 1.48
CA PHE A 8 -8.47 3.30 2.13
C PHE A 8 -7.47 2.30 2.72
N MET A 9 -7.96 1.31 3.47
CA MET A 9 -7.11 0.27 4.04
C MET A 9 -6.40 -0.55 2.96
N THR A 10 -7.10 -0.88 1.86
CA THR A 10 -6.49 -1.55 0.71
C THR A 10 -5.36 -0.72 0.10
N VAL A 11 -5.58 0.58 -0.16
CA VAL A 11 -4.55 1.45 -0.74
C VAL A 11 -3.34 1.59 0.20
N LEU A 12 -3.59 1.83 1.48
CA LEU A 12 -2.54 1.98 2.48
C LEU A 12 -1.68 0.71 2.57
N TRP A 13 -2.30 -0.45 2.76
CA TRP A 13 -1.56 -1.71 2.88
C TRP A 13 -0.86 -2.11 1.60
N ASN A 14 -1.47 -1.88 0.43
CA ASN A 14 -0.81 -2.13 -0.84
C ASN A 14 0.51 -1.35 -0.97
N ARG A 15 0.50 -0.06 -0.62
CA ARG A 15 1.71 0.79 -0.64
C ARG A 15 2.78 0.36 0.34
N ILE A 16 2.40 -0.14 1.51
CA ILE A 16 3.34 -0.66 2.52
C ILE A 16 3.96 -1.94 1.99
N LEU A 17 3.14 -2.91 1.60
CA LEU A 17 3.57 -4.22 1.13
C LEU A 17 4.44 -4.13 -0.12
N GLU A 18 4.11 -3.24 -1.06
CA GLU A 18 4.94 -3.01 -2.26
C GLU A 18 6.35 -2.51 -1.91
N ARG A 19 6.48 -1.58 -0.95
CA ARG A 19 7.80 -1.08 -0.53
C ARG A 19 8.58 -2.15 0.23
N PHE A 20 7.90 -2.93 1.06
CA PHE A 20 8.49 -4.07 1.77
C PHE A 20 9.01 -5.12 0.79
N ASP A 21 8.20 -5.51 -0.20
CA ASP A 21 8.57 -6.49 -1.22
C ASP A 21 9.80 -6.04 -2.00
N LYS A 22 9.80 -4.82 -2.56
CA LYS A 22 10.96 -4.27 -3.27
C LYS A 22 12.23 -4.26 -2.42
N THR A 23 12.09 -3.94 -1.13
CA THR A 23 13.22 -3.96 -0.19
C THR A 23 13.69 -5.39 0.07
N SER A 24 12.77 -6.32 0.29
CA SER A 24 13.04 -7.74 0.54
C SER A 24 13.74 -8.40 -0.64
N VAL A 25 13.24 -8.19 -1.86
CA VAL A 25 13.87 -8.69 -3.09
C VAL A 25 15.30 -8.18 -3.21
N LYS A 26 15.53 -6.89 -2.95
CA LYS A 26 16.87 -6.30 -3.03
C LYS A 26 17.82 -6.85 -1.96
N LEU A 27 17.31 -7.09 -0.75
CA LEU A 27 18.09 -7.66 0.36
C LEU A 27 18.57 -9.09 0.11
N GLN A 28 17.90 -9.83 -0.77
CA GLN A 28 18.20 -11.22 -1.09
C GLN A 28 19.17 -11.38 -2.29
N GLU A 29 19.65 -10.27 -2.87
CA GLU A 29 20.64 -10.35 -3.95
C GLU A 29 21.99 -10.89 -3.44
N LYS A 30 22.54 -11.89 -4.12
CA LYS A 30 23.82 -12.53 -3.74
C LYS A 30 25.01 -11.58 -3.75
N SER A 31 24.97 -10.55 -4.59
CA SER A 31 26.01 -9.53 -4.73
C SER A 31 25.77 -8.29 -3.87
N LEU A 32 24.85 -8.36 -2.91
CA LEU A 32 24.48 -7.21 -2.10
C LEU A 32 25.61 -6.83 -1.13
N ASP A 33 26.00 -5.57 -1.17
CA ASP A 33 26.91 -4.99 -0.20
C ASP A 33 26.20 -4.65 1.12
N LEU A 34 26.88 -4.90 2.25
CA LEU A 34 26.32 -4.67 3.59
C LEU A 34 25.93 -3.20 3.82
N SER A 35 26.70 -2.25 3.29
CA SER A 35 26.37 -0.82 3.41
C SER A 35 25.09 -0.48 2.67
N VAL A 36 24.83 -1.14 1.54
CA VAL A 36 23.58 -1.01 0.78
C VAL A 36 22.41 -1.63 1.56
N ALA A 37 22.59 -2.80 2.17
CA ALA A 37 21.56 -3.43 3.00
C ALA A 37 21.11 -2.50 4.16
N VAL A 38 22.07 -1.88 4.86
CA VAL A 38 21.77 -0.92 5.93
C VAL A 38 21.00 0.30 5.40
N LYS A 39 21.40 0.85 4.24
CA LYS A 39 20.70 1.99 3.61
C LYS A 39 19.26 1.62 3.22
N LEU A 40 19.04 0.42 2.67
CA LEU A 40 17.71 -0.06 2.28
C LEU A 40 16.77 -0.16 3.48
N LEU A 41 17.24 -0.75 4.59
CA LEU A 41 16.44 -0.86 5.82
C LEU A 41 16.14 0.50 6.45
N LYS A 42 17.10 1.44 6.44
CA LYS A 42 16.87 2.83 6.89
C LYS A 42 15.82 3.52 6.02
N SER A 43 15.94 3.42 4.70
CA SER A 43 14.95 3.98 3.76
C SER A 43 13.56 3.40 3.97
N LEU A 44 13.45 2.08 4.22
CA LEU A 44 12.17 1.44 4.52
C LEU A 44 11.56 1.98 5.81
N ARG A 45 12.36 2.12 6.88
CA ARG A 45 11.91 2.71 8.15
C ARG A 45 11.41 4.15 7.96
N GLU A 46 12.18 4.98 7.24
CA GLU A 46 11.81 6.36 6.94
C GLU A 46 10.51 6.44 6.15
N TYR A 47 10.35 5.59 5.12
CA TYR A 47 9.13 5.51 4.33
C TYR A 47 7.90 5.16 5.18
N ILE A 48 8.00 4.15 6.06
CA ILE A 48 6.89 3.77 6.96
C ILE A 48 6.55 4.94 7.89
N GLY A 49 7.57 5.64 8.41
CA GLY A 49 7.37 6.84 9.23
C GLY A 49 6.69 7.98 8.49
N SER A 50 6.99 8.15 7.19
CA SER A 50 6.46 9.26 6.38
C SER A 50 5.14 8.94 5.68
N ILE A 51 4.71 7.68 5.59
CA ILE A 51 3.54 7.29 4.77
C ILE A 51 2.26 8.01 5.20
N ARG A 52 2.14 8.35 6.48
CA ARG A 52 0.99 9.09 7.03
C ARG A 52 0.90 10.52 6.49
N ASN A 53 2.03 11.12 6.11
CA ASN A 53 2.06 12.45 5.51
C ASN A 53 1.43 12.47 4.11
N ASN A 54 1.28 11.28 3.49
CA ASN A 54 0.66 11.13 2.17
C ASN A 54 -0.85 10.87 2.27
N PHE A 55 -1.49 11.18 3.40
CA PHE A 55 -2.91 10.91 3.64
C PHE A 55 -3.79 11.42 2.49
N ASN A 56 -3.67 12.69 2.09
CA ASN A 56 -4.50 13.28 1.05
C ASN A 56 -4.41 12.52 -0.29
N ASP A 57 -3.23 12.03 -0.63
CA ASP A 57 -3.01 11.25 -1.85
C ASP A 57 -3.62 9.84 -1.72
N ILE A 58 -3.44 9.19 -0.56
CA ILE A 58 -4.07 7.88 -0.27
C ILE A 58 -5.59 8.00 -0.29
N GLU A 59 -6.16 9.04 0.32
CA GLU A 59 -7.59 9.32 0.35
C GLU A 59 -8.15 9.55 -1.05
N LYS A 60 -7.46 10.33 -1.88
CA LYS A 60 -7.85 10.55 -3.28
C LYS A 60 -7.95 9.24 -4.07
N VAL A 61 -6.96 8.35 -3.93
CA VAL A 61 -7.01 7.03 -4.59
C VAL A 61 -8.12 6.17 -3.98
N ALA A 62 -8.28 6.18 -2.66
CA ALA A 62 -9.33 5.44 -1.96
C ALA A 62 -10.74 5.86 -2.40
N LEU A 63 -10.99 7.16 -2.61
CA LEU A 63 -12.27 7.66 -3.13
C LEU A 63 -12.59 7.15 -4.54
N SER A 64 -11.56 6.94 -5.37
CA SER A 64 -11.76 6.37 -6.71
C SER A 64 -12.08 4.87 -6.62
N LEU A 65 -11.36 4.15 -5.76
CA LEU A 65 -11.52 2.71 -5.54
C LEU A 65 -12.85 2.39 -4.84
N SER A 66 -13.29 3.23 -3.89
CA SER A 66 -14.54 3.02 -3.15
C SER A 66 -15.75 3.00 -4.08
N LYS A 67 -15.77 3.84 -5.12
CA LYS A 67 -16.82 3.84 -6.15
C LYS A 67 -16.89 2.51 -6.90
N VAL A 68 -15.73 1.90 -7.19
CA VAL A 68 -15.65 0.58 -7.85
C VAL A 68 -16.16 -0.50 -6.91
N ILE A 69 -15.72 -0.48 -5.65
CA ILE A 69 -16.14 -1.42 -4.60
C ILE A 69 -17.66 -1.36 -4.41
N SER A 70 -18.24 -0.16 -4.26
CA SER A 70 -19.69 0.00 -4.08
C SER A 70 -20.47 -0.49 -5.30
N LYS A 71 -20.00 -0.25 -6.52
CA LYS A 71 -20.64 -0.79 -7.73
C LYS A 71 -20.65 -2.31 -7.72
N LYS A 72 -19.49 -2.94 -7.46
CA LYS A 72 -19.36 -4.40 -7.44
C LYS A 72 -20.30 -5.06 -6.42
N TYR A 73 -20.31 -4.58 -5.18
CA TYR A 73 -21.21 -5.11 -4.15
C TYR A 73 -22.70 -4.90 -4.47
N ASN A 74 -23.07 -3.78 -5.12
CA ASN A 74 -24.45 -3.54 -5.52
C ASN A 74 -24.88 -4.44 -6.69
N THR A 75 -23.98 -4.82 -7.59
CA THR A 75 -24.27 -5.79 -8.65
C THR A 75 -24.45 -7.19 -8.08
N GLU A 76 -23.53 -7.63 -7.21
CA GLU A 76 -23.60 -8.94 -6.54
C GLU A 76 -24.84 -9.10 -5.65
N LYS A 77 -25.39 -7.99 -5.12
CA LYS A 77 -26.64 -8.00 -4.36
C LYS A 77 -27.89 -8.09 -5.24
N LYS A 78 -27.82 -7.69 -6.51
CA LYS A 78 -28.95 -7.81 -7.47
C LYS A 78 -29.03 -9.19 -8.12
N GLU A 79 -27.93 -9.94 -8.10
CA GLU A 79 -27.83 -11.30 -8.64
C GLU A 79 -28.22 -12.40 -7.62
N LYS A 80 -28.55 -12.00 -6.38
CA LYS A 80 -29.08 -12.86 -5.31
C LYS A 80 -30.53 -12.53 -5.03
#